data_AF-A0A5B6W7P4-F1
#
_entry.id   AF-A0A5B6W7P4-F1
#
_cell.length_a   1.000
_cell.length_b   1.000
_cell.length_c   1.000
_cell.angle_alpha   90.00
_cell.angle_beta   90.00
_cell.angle_gamma   90.00
#
_symmetry.space_group_name_H-M   'P 1'
#
loop_
_entity.id
_entity.type
_entity.pdbx_description
1 polymer ?
#
loop_
_entity_poly.entity_id
_entity_poly.type
_entity_poly.pdbx_seq_one_letter_code
_entity_poly.pdbx_strand_id
1 'polypeptide(L)'
;MNNASVNASNTFEGVKEEISGVLGVRCSTNLEKYLGFPNVVGKRKRESFQNIKDKVNQRIGQWSTRLLSQGGKEIFIKSVLQAIPNYAMTCFLLPKSLCEKLENIFYGKKKKGIHWCQRKFMCRSKEEGGMGFRNMSQFNISLLVKQGWRIINNKDSLVTQVLKAKYFPNNQFLNSSLGNSSSYTWKSIWAAKDVLSKGLFWRVGTGTNISINSDAWIPDTINFMLSSEVDSM
;
A
#
# COMPACT_ATOMS: atom_id res chain seq x y z
N MET A 1 -1.55 -9.66 23.12
CA MET A 1 -0.14 -10.10 23.22
C MET A 1 0.65 -9.35 22.16
N ASN A 2 1.42 -8.35 22.59
CA ASN A 2 2.23 -7.52 21.70
C ASN A 2 3.55 -8.24 21.43
N ASN A 3 3.70 -8.79 20.22
CA ASN A 3 4.95 -9.38 19.76
C ASN A 3 5.83 -8.27 19.17
N ALA A 4 6.46 -7.46 20.02
CA ALA A 4 7.58 -6.63 19.59
C ALA A 4 8.82 -7.53 19.39
N SER A 5 9.74 -7.16 18.51
CA SER A 5 11.00 -7.88 18.29
C SER A 5 12.13 -6.86 18.30
N VAL A 6 13.11 -7.04 19.19
CA VAL A 6 14.28 -6.17 19.33
C VAL A 6 15.38 -6.72 18.43
N ASN A 7 15.90 -5.91 17.52
CA ASN A 7 17.16 -6.24 16.87
C ASN A 7 17.99 -5.00 16.51
N ALA A 8 19.25 -5.00 16.95
CA ALA A 8 20.35 -4.39 16.22
C ALA A 8 21.31 -5.52 15.84
N SER A 9 21.62 -5.63 14.54
CA SER A 9 22.46 -6.70 13.97
C SER A 9 23.89 -6.78 14.55
N ASN A 10 24.25 -5.85 15.43
CA ASN A 10 25.57 -5.67 16.04
C ASN A 10 25.58 -5.89 17.56
N THR A 11 24.52 -6.45 18.16
CA THR A 11 24.45 -6.64 19.62
C THR A 11 24.73 -8.08 20.04
N PHE A 12 25.66 -8.25 21.00
CA PHE A 12 26.01 -9.52 21.65
C PHE A 12 24.79 -10.15 22.33
N GLU A 13 24.74 -11.49 22.39
CA GLU A 13 23.58 -12.27 22.88
C GLU A 13 23.14 -11.86 24.30
N GLY A 14 24.09 -11.56 25.20
CA GLY A 14 23.79 -11.10 26.56
C GLY A 14 23.05 -9.76 26.62
N VAL A 15 23.32 -8.84 25.69
CA VAL A 15 22.62 -7.54 25.62
C VAL A 15 21.18 -7.72 25.14
N LYS A 16 20.91 -8.74 24.31
CA LYS A 16 19.54 -9.04 23.86
C LYS A 16 18.69 -9.57 25.00
N GLU A 17 19.26 -10.43 25.85
CA GLU A 17 18.58 -10.98 27.03
C GLU A 17 18.29 -9.89 28.06
N GLU A 18 19.24 -8.98 28.29
CA GLU A 18 19.05 -7.83 29.16
C GLU A 18 17.94 -6.90 28.65
N ILE A 19 17.97 -6.53 27.37
CA ILE A 19 16.93 -5.70 26.76
C ILE A 19 15.56 -6.42 26.75
N SER A 20 15.54 -7.74 26.54
CA SER A 20 14.33 -8.56 26.62
C SER A 20 13.75 -8.57 28.03
N GLY A 21 14.59 -8.66 29.05
CA GLY A 21 14.21 -8.56 30.47
C GLY A 21 13.64 -7.19 30.83
N VAL A 22 14.31 -6.11 30.42
CA VAL A 22 13.88 -4.73 30.68
C VAL A 22 12.57 -4.40 29.96
N LEU A 23 12.42 -4.81 28.69
CA LEU A 23 11.22 -4.52 27.90
C LEU A 23 10.06 -5.51 28.15
N GLY A 24 10.31 -6.64 28.82
CA GLY A 24 9.31 -7.68 29.07
C GLY A 24 8.83 -8.39 27.79
N VAL A 25 9.67 -8.42 26.74
CA VAL A 25 9.30 -8.93 25.41
C VAL A 25 10.03 -10.24 25.13
N ARG A 26 9.33 -11.27 24.67
CA ARG A 26 9.94 -12.55 24.29
C ARG A 26 10.81 -12.41 23.05
N CYS A 27 12.05 -12.91 23.11
CA CYS A 27 12.90 -13.09 21.93
C CYS A 27 12.25 -14.09 20.96
N SER A 28 11.88 -13.62 19.76
CA SER A 28 11.27 -14.47 18.74
C SER A 28 12.33 -15.23 17.96
N THR A 29 12.14 -16.55 17.81
CA THR A 29 12.98 -17.45 17.00
C THR A 29 12.69 -17.36 15.50
N ASN A 30 11.50 -16.88 15.11
CA ASN A 30 11.13 -16.67 13.71
C ASN A 30 11.25 -15.18 13.33
N LEU A 31 12.49 -14.74 13.13
CA LEU A 31 12.81 -13.35 12.75
C LEU A 31 12.35 -13.00 11.33
N GLU A 32 12.14 -14.00 10.47
CA GLU A 32 11.84 -13.77 9.07
C GLU A 32 10.43 -13.24 8.82
N LYS A 33 9.43 -13.56 9.66
CA LYS A 33 8.01 -13.27 9.37
C LYS A 33 7.26 -12.69 10.57
N TYR A 34 6.55 -11.58 10.36
CA TYR A 34 5.59 -11.00 11.29
C TYR A 34 4.22 -10.84 10.62
N LEU A 35 3.16 -11.26 11.31
CA LEU A 35 1.79 -11.28 10.77
C LEU A 35 1.67 -11.98 9.39
N GLY A 36 2.51 -13.00 9.17
CA GLY A 36 2.53 -13.77 7.92
C GLY A 36 3.28 -13.10 6.76
N PHE A 37 3.98 -11.99 6.98
CA PHE A 37 4.77 -11.26 5.98
C PHE A 37 6.22 -11.11 6.41
N PRO A 38 7.17 -11.04 5.45
CA PRO A 38 8.56 -10.92 5.80
C PRO A 38 8.85 -9.62 6.56
N ASN A 39 9.53 -9.72 7.71
CA ASN A 39 9.94 -8.58 8.52
C ASN A 39 10.91 -7.66 7.78
N VAL A 40 11.75 -8.26 6.93
CA VAL A 40 12.70 -7.55 6.07
C VAL A 40 12.42 -7.93 4.63
N VAL A 41 11.90 -6.98 3.85
CA VAL A 41 11.83 -7.13 2.39
C VAL A 41 13.22 -6.81 1.83
N GLY A 42 14.02 -7.86 1.65
CA GLY A 42 15.37 -7.77 1.06
C GLY A 42 15.35 -7.47 -0.44
N LYS A 43 16.51 -7.63 -1.11
CA LYS A 43 16.66 -7.40 -2.56
C LYS A 43 15.74 -8.30 -3.40
N ARG A 44 15.39 -9.49 -2.91
CA ARG A 44 14.52 -10.47 -3.60
C ARG A 44 13.03 -10.25 -3.29
N LYS A 45 12.50 -9.11 -3.77
CA LYS A 45 11.09 -8.71 -3.62
C LYS A 45 10.09 -9.79 -4.06
N ARG A 46 10.43 -10.56 -5.11
CA ARG A 46 9.54 -11.60 -5.67
C ARG A 46 9.30 -12.75 -4.68
N GLU A 47 10.34 -13.19 -3.99
CA GLU A 47 10.27 -14.26 -2.99
C GLU A 47 9.50 -13.77 -1.75
N SER A 48 9.70 -12.50 -1.37
CA SER A 48 9.02 -11.88 -0.22
C SER A 48 7.48 -11.90 -0.34
N PHE A 49 6.95 -11.88 -1.56
CA PHE A 49 5.51 -11.85 -1.82
C PHE A 49 4.96 -13.15 -2.44
N GLN A 50 5.79 -14.19 -2.58
CA GLN A 50 5.36 -15.48 -3.12
C GLN A 50 4.24 -16.12 -2.28
N ASN A 51 4.30 -15.95 -0.95
CA ASN A 51 3.27 -16.37 0.00
C ASN A 51 1.86 -15.84 -0.36
N ILE A 52 1.75 -14.62 -0.90
CA ILE A 52 0.44 -14.07 -1.33
C ILE A 52 -0.13 -14.91 -2.46
N LYS A 53 0.71 -15.24 -3.45
CA LYS A 53 0.31 -16.05 -4.60
C LYS A 53 -0.08 -17.47 -4.14
N ASP A 54 0.66 -18.04 -3.21
CA ASP A 54 0.40 -19.39 -2.70
C ASP A 54 -0.93 -19.45 -1.94
N LYS A 55 -1.21 -18.46 -1.08
CA LYS A 55 -2.50 -18.33 -0.39
C LYS A 55 -3.66 -18.18 -1.37
N VAL A 56 -3.50 -17.38 -2.43
CA VAL A 56 -4.50 -17.23 -3.49
C VAL A 56 -4.75 -18.56 -4.19
N ASN A 57 -3.70 -19.27 -4.59
CA ASN A 57 -3.81 -20.57 -5.25
C ASN A 57 -4.46 -21.62 -4.35
N GLN A 58 -4.11 -21.65 -3.07
CA GLN A 58 -4.72 -22.55 -2.10
C GLN A 58 -6.23 -22.29 -1.97
N ARG A 59 -6.64 -21.02 -1.87
CA ARG A 59 -8.06 -20.64 -1.81
C ARG A 59 -8.81 -21.02 -3.09
N ILE A 60 -8.20 -20.85 -4.26
CA ILE A 60 -8.80 -21.26 -5.53
C ILE A 60 -8.88 -22.78 -5.64
N GLY A 61 -7.86 -23.52 -5.22
CA GLY A 61 -7.85 -24.98 -5.22
C GLY A 61 -8.95 -25.56 -4.35
N GLN A 62 -9.01 -25.11 -3.08
CA GLN A 62 -10.07 -25.46 -2.12
C GLN A 62 -11.48 -25.13 -2.60
N TRP A 63 -11.60 -24.10 -3.44
CA TRP A 63 -12.88 -23.64 -3.95
C TRP A 63 -13.27 -24.29 -5.27
N SER A 64 -12.30 -24.67 -6.12
CA SER A 64 -12.56 -25.31 -7.41
C SER A 64 -13.25 -26.68 -7.28
N THR A 65 -13.24 -27.26 -6.08
CA THR A 65 -14.00 -28.48 -5.73
C THR A 65 -15.49 -28.20 -5.47
N ARG A 66 -15.91 -26.93 -5.37
CA ARG A 66 -17.31 -26.51 -5.18
C ARG A 66 -17.89 -25.99 -6.50
N LEU A 67 -19.08 -26.48 -6.88
CA LEU A 67 -19.79 -26.04 -8.07
C LEU A 67 -20.46 -24.67 -7.83
N LEU A 68 -19.78 -23.56 -8.14
CA LEU A 68 -20.41 -22.22 -8.10
C LEU A 68 -20.96 -21.79 -9.46
N SER A 69 -22.11 -21.11 -9.40
CA SER A 69 -22.65 -20.31 -10.51
C SER A 69 -21.69 -19.19 -10.91
N GLN A 70 -21.89 -18.59 -12.09
CA GLN A 70 -21.01 -17.52 -12.59
C GLN A 70 -20.97 -16.31 -11.64
N GLY A 71 -22.14 -15.88 -11.13
CA GLY A 71 -22.22 -14.82 -10.12
C GLY A 71 -21.53 -15.19 -8.80
N GLY A 72 -21.60 -16.47 -8.39
CA GLY A 72 -20.85 -16.95 -7.23
C GLY A 72 -19.33 -16.84 -7.40
N LYS A 73 -18.82 -17.10 -8.62
CA LYS A 73 -17.38 -16.92 -8.93
C LYS A 73 -16.97 -15.45 -8.84
N GLU A 74 -17.80 -14.54 -9.36
CA GLU A 74 -17.57 -13.10 -9.28
C GLU A 74 -17.47 -12.62 -7.82
N ILE A 75 -18.46 -12.96 -7.00
CA ILE A 75 -18.49 -12.58 -5.58
C ILE A 75 -17.29 -13.16 -4.84
N PHE A 76 -16.93 -14.41 -5.09
CA PHE A 76 -15.78 -15.06 -4.46
C PHE A 76 -14.47 -14.34 -4.79
N ILE A 77 -14.25 -13.97 -6.05
CA ILE A 77 -13.04 -13.23 -6.45
C ILE A 77 -12.97 -11.88 -5.71
N LYS A 78 -14.06 -11.11 -5.67
CA LYS A 78 -14.08 -9.78 -5.07
C LYS A 78 -13.95 -9.79 -3.55
N SER A 79 -14.69 -10.68 -2.88
CA SER A 79 -14.77 -10.70 -1.42
C SER A 79 -13.61 -11.44 -0.78
N VAL A 80 -13.13 -12.53 -1.41
CA VAL A 80 -12.10 -13.39 -0.83
C VAL A 80 -10.76 -13.15 -1.49
N LEU A 81 -10.65 -13.37 -2.80
CA LEU A 81 -9.34 -13.40 -3.45
C LEU A 81 -8.67 -12.02 -3.50
N GLN A 82 -9.43 -10.98 -3.82
CA GLN A 82 -8.92 -9.60 -3.81
C GLN A 82 -8.64 -9.10 -2.39
N ALA A 83 -9.22 -9.70 -1.35
CA ALA A 83 -8.97 -9.30 0.03
C ALA A 83 -7.64 -9.84 0.61
N ILE A 84 -7.16 -10.98 0.10
CA ILE A 84 -5.93 -11.64 0.59
C ILE A 84 -4.70 -10.70 0.57
N PRO A 85 -4.40 -9.97 -0.53
CA PRO A 85 -3.24 -9.10 -0.56
C PRO A 85 -3.44 -7.73 0.11
N ASN A 86 -4.65 -7.37 0.55
CA ASN A 86 -4.95 -6.02 1.04
C ASN A 86 -3.99 -5.56 2.15
N TYR A 87 -3.73 -6.44 3.12
CA TYR A 87 -2.82 -6.12 4.23
C TYR A 87 -1.39 -5.83 3.74
N ALA A 88 -0.89 -6.66 2.81
CA ALA A 88 0.42 -6.41 2.20
C ALA A 88 0.43 -5.10 1.42
N MET A 89 -0.61 -4.86 0.63
CA MET A 89 -0.76 -3.66 -0.20
C MET A 89 -0.89 -2.37 0.60
N THR A 90 -1.41 -2.43 1.83
CA THR A 90 -1.42 -1.26 2.71
C THR A 90 -0.02 -0.87 3.19
N CYS A 91 0.91 -1.81 3.27
CA CYS A 91 2.27 -1.55 3.77
C CYS A 91 3.32 -1.45 2.65
N PHE A 92 3.09 -2.12 1.53
CA PHE A 92 4.08 -2.34 0.48
C PHE A 92 3.49 -2.11 -0.91
N LEU A 93 4.31 -1.54 -1.78
CA LEU A 93 4.05 -1.47 -3.21
C LEU A 93 4.47 -2.80 -3.83
N LEU A 94 3.52 -3.60 -4.27
CA LEU A 94 3.78 -4.87 -4.92
C LEU A 94 4.31 -4.65 -6.34
N PRO A 95 5.21 -5.53 -6.83
CA PRO A 95 5.64 -5.48 -8.22
C PRO A 95 4.45 -5.62 -9.17
N LYS A 96 4.37 -4.79 -10.22
CA LYS A 96 3.29 -4.87 -11.24
C LYS A 96 3.13 -6.28 -11.82
N SER A 97 4.26 -6.97 -12.05
CA SER A 97 4.27 -8.36 -12.54
C SER A 97 3.63 -9.37 -11.58
N LEU A 98 3.65 -9.11 -10.27
CA LEU A 98 2.92 -9.92 -9.30
C LEU A 98 1.42 -9.63 -9.37
N CYS A 99 1.02 -8.36 -9.42
CA CYS A 99 -0.37 -7.95 -9.57
C CYS A 99 -0.99 -8.57 -10.84
N GLU A 100 -0.29 -8.51 -11.97
CA GLU A 100 -0.72 -9.15 -13.22
C GLU A 100 -0.85 -10.67 -13.09
N LYS A 101 0.08 -11.33 -12.41
CA LYS A 101 -0.01 -12.78 -12.15
C LYS A 101 -1.22 -13.12 -11.28
N LEU A 102 -1.50 -12.34 -10.24
CA LEU A 102 -2.68 -12.53 -9.40
C LEU A 102 -3.97 -12.36 -10.20
N GLU A 103 -4.06 -11.30 -11.01
CA GLU A 103 -5.23 -11.07 -11.86
C GLU A 103 -5.41 -12.17 -12.92
N ASN A 104 -4.32 -12.66 -13.51
CA ASN A 104 -4.36 -13.81 -14.41
C ASN A 104 -4.80 -15.10 -13.71
N ILE A 105 -4.52 -15.26 -12.41
CA ILE A 105 -5.01 -16.39 -11.62
C ILE A 105 -6.51 -16.23 -11.33
N PHE A 106 -6.97 -15.02 -11.03
CA PHE A 106 -8.38 -14.74 -10.74
C PHE A 106 -9.29 -14.97 -11.96
N TYR A 107 -8.84 -14.52 -13.14
CA TYR A 107 -9.65 -14.53 -14.36
C TYR A 107 -9.08 -15.47 -15.45
N GLY A 108 -8.17 -16.37 -15.08
CA GLY A 108 -7.45 -17.22 -16.03
C GLY A 108 -8.36 -18.17 -16.82
N LYS A 109 -8.10 -18.27 -18.13
CA LYS A 109 -8.79 -19.21 -19.02
C LYS A 109 -8.40 -20.65 -18.67
N LYS A 110 -9.25 -21.34 -17.90
CA LYS A 110 -9.24 -22.82 -17.92
C LYS A 110 -9.93 -23.28 -19.21
N LYS A 111 -9.50 -24.39 -19.80
CA LYS A 111 -10.07 -24.96 -21.05
C LYS A 111 -11.60 -25.22 -20.99
N LYS A 112 -12.20 -25.25 -19.79
CA LYS A 112 -13.65 -25.31 -19.51
C LYS A 112 -14.11 -24.24 -18.50
N GLY A 113 -13.54 -23.02 -18.56
CA GLY A 113 -13.77 -21.93 -17.61
C GLY A 113 -14.73 -20.84 -18.13
N ILE A 114 -15.05 -19.86 -17.26
CA ILE A 114 -15.79 -18.66 -17.69
C ILE A 114 -14.95 -17.91 -18.73
N HIS A 115 -15.57 -17.58 -19.86
CA HIS A 115 -15.00 -16.67 -20.84
C HIS A 115 -15.16 -15.23 -20.36
N TRP A 116 -14.19 -14.78 -19.55
CA TRP A 116 -14.16 -13.40 -19.09
C TRP A 116 -13.97 -12.43 -20.26
N CYS A 117 -14.67 -11.29 -20.21
CA CYS A 117 -14.45 -10.17 -21.11
C CYS A 117 -13.03 -9.59 -20.92
N GLN A 118 -12.60 -8.72 -21.82
CA GLN A 118 -11.30 -8.07 -21.71
C GLN A 118 -11.12 -7.40 -20.34
N ARG A 119 -9.94 -7.58 -19.74
CA ARG A 119 -9.59 -7.12 -18.38
C ARG A 119 -9.92 -5.64 -18.11
N LYS A 120 -9.80 -4.78 -19.12
CA LYS A 120 -10.15 -3.35 -19.03
C LYS A 120 -11.63 -3.13 -18.71
N PHE A 121 -12.54 -3.90 -19.31
CA PHE A 121 -13.97 -3.79 -19.04
C PHE A 121 -14.35 -4.41 -17.69
N MET A 122 -13.66 -5.47 -17.29
CA MET A 122 -13.89 -6.08 -15.97
C MET A 122 -13.62 -5.12 -14.82
N CYS A 123 -12.64 -4.22 -14.97
CA CYS A 123 -12.26 -3.27 -13.92
C CYS A 123 -13.04 -1.96 -13.93
N ARG A 124 -13.88 -1.69 -14.96
CA ARG A 124 -14.76 -0.52 -14.99
C ARG A 124 -15.79 -0.59 -13.88
N SER A 125 -16.27 0.56 -13.40
CA SER A 125 -17.30 0.60 -12.36
C SER A 125 -18.61 -0.02 -12.88
N LYS A 126 -19.50 -0.43 -11.97
CA LYS A 126 -20.82 -0.92 -12.37
C LYS A 126 -21.67 0.18 -13.03
N GLU A 127 -21.46 1.43 -12.61
CA GLU A 127 -22.11 2.62 -13.17
C GLU A 127 -21.69 2.85 -14.63
N GLU A 128 -20.44 2.51 -14.98
CA GLU A 128 -19.90 2.57 -16.35
C GLU A 128 -20.18 1.29 -17.17
N GLY A 129 -21.08 0.42 -16.71
CA GLY A 129 -21.40 -0.85 -17.37
C GLY A 129 -20.31 -1.94 -17.25
N GLY A 130 -19.37 -1.77 -16.33
CA GLY A 130 -18.33 -2.75 -16.01
C GLY A 130 -18.73 -3.74 -14.92
N MET A 131 -17.80 -4.64 -14.58
CA MET A 131 -18.00 -5.60 -13.50
C MET A 131 -17.53 -5.10 -12.13
N GLY A 132 -16.82 -3.97 -12.03
CA GLY A 132 -16.37 -3.42 -10.76
C GLY A 132 -15.30 -4.27 -10.05
N PHE A 133 -14.48 -5.02 -10.80
CA PHE A 133 -13.29 -5.65 -10.25
C PHE A 133 -12.20 -4.60 -10.00
N ARG A 134 -11.39 -4.79 -8.96
CA ARG A 134 -10.26 -3.89 -8.69
C ARG A 134 -9.06 -4.26 -9.56
N ASN A 135 -8.49 -3.27 -10.26
CA ASN A 135 -7.14 -3.38 -10.81
C ASN A 135 -6.16 -3.40 -9.63
N MET A 136 -5.40 -4.48 -9.48
CA MET A 136 -4.60 -4.73 -8.27
C MET A 136 -3.45 -3.74 -8.13
N SER A 137 -2.84 -3.32 -9.23
CA SER A 137 -1.76 -2.33 -9.23
C SER A 137 -2.27 -0.95 -8.82
N GLN A 138 -3.41 -0.52 -9.38
CA GLN A 138 -4.01 0.78 -9.02
C GLN A 138 -4.56 0.77 -7.60
N PHE A 139 -5.18 -0.34 -7.19
CA PHE A 139 -5.71 -0.50 -5.83
C PHE A 139 -4.61 -0.53 -4.77
N ASN A 140 -3.44 -1.09 -5.10
CA ASN A 140 -2.29 -1.02 -4.21
C ASN A 140 -1.82 0.44 -4.01
N ILE A 141 -1.73 1.22 -5.10
CA ILE A 141 -1.37 2.63 -5.01
C ILE A 141 -2.40 3.40 -4.17
N SER A 142 -3.70 3.18 -4.38
CA SER A 142 -4.73 3.88 -3.60
C SER A 142 -4.69 3.54 -2.11
N LEU A 143 -4.38 2.30 -1.74
CA LEU A 143 -4.16 1.92 -0.34
C LEU A 143 -2.95 2.62 0.28
N LEU A 144 -1.88 2.83 -0.49
CA LEU A 144 -0.69 3.55 -0.05
C LEU A 144 -0.94 5.07 0.04
N VAL A 145 -1.69 5.65 -0.91
CA VAL A 145 -2.19 7.03 -0.85
C VAL A 145 -2.97 7.23 0.45
N LYS A 146 -3.86 6.29 0.79
CA LYS A 146 -4.60 6.32 2.07
C LYS A 146 -3.68 6.30 3.29
N GLN A 147 -2.55 5.58 3.26
CA GLN A 147 -1.57 5.65 4.34
C GLN A 147 -0.85 7.01 4.37
N GLY A 148 -0.44 7.55 3.22
CA GLY A 148 0.14 8.90 3.14
C GLY A 148 -0.79 9.97 3.71
N TRP A 149 -2.09 9.89 3.40
CA TRP A 149 -3.12 10.77 3.97
C TRP A 149 -3.23 10.65 5.49
N ARG A 150 -3.15 9.43 6.04
CA ARG A 150 -3.12 9.21 7.50
C ARG A 150 -1.88 9.82 8.15
N ILE A 151 -0.72 9.77 7.49
CA ILE A 151 0.52 10.38 7.98
C ILE A 151 0.37 11.90 8.08
N ILE A 152 -0.32 12.53 7.11
CA ILE A 152 -0.57 13.98 7.12
C ILE A 152 -1.53 14.38 8.24
N ASN A 153 -2.63 13.65 8.41
CA ASN A 153 -3.71 14.04 9.33
C ASN A 153 -3.52 13.55 10.77
N ASN A 154 -2.87 12.41 10.98
CA ASN A 154 -2.73 11.79 12.30
C ASN A 154 -1.27 11.90 12.76
N LYS A 155 -0.87 13.12 13.15
CA LYS A 155 0.51 13.44 13.55
C LYS A 155 0.93 12.73 14.85
N ASP A 156 -0.02 12.48 15.74
CA ASP A 156 0.22 11.84 17.05
C ASP A 156 0.27 10.31 17.00
N SER A 157 -0.01 9.71 15.84
CA SER A 157 0.15 8.28 15.66
C SER A 157 1.62 7.89 15.77
N LEU A 158 1.91 6.83 16.53
CA LEU A 158 3.27 6.29 16.68
C LEU A 158 3.94 5.99 15.33
N VAL A 159 3.17 5.51 14.35
CA VAL A 159 3.69 5.27 12.99
C VAL A 159 4.15 6.58 12.34
N THR A 160 3.37 7.65 12.47
CA THR A 160 3.71 8.96 11.93
C THR A 160 4.93 9.54 12.63
N GLN A 161 4.99 9.46 13.97
CA GLN A 161 6.12 9.95 14.75
C GLN A 161 7.43 9.24 14.40
N VAL A 162 7.40 7.90 14.30
CA VAL A 162 8.57 7.09 13.91
C VAL A 162 9.02 7.41 12.48
N LEU A 163 8.09 7.50 11.54
CA LEU A 163 8.42 7.84 10.14
C LEU A 163 8.96 9.27 10.01
N LYS A 164 8.37 10.22 10.74
CA LYS A 164 8.83 11.62 10.77
C LYS A 164 10.26 11.70 11.30
N ALA A 165 10.51 11.15 12.49
CA ALA A 165 11.83 11.15 13.11
C ALA A 165 12.90 10.53 12.20
N LYS A 166 12.55 9.48 11.44
CA LYS A 166 13.50 8.76 10.59
C LYS A 166 13.70 9.37 9.20
N TYR A 167 12.64 9.83 8.54
CA TYR A 167 12.67 10.15 7.10
C TYR A 167 12.38 11.61 6.77
N PHE A 168 11.72 12.37 7.64
CA PHE A 168 11.39 13.77 7.41
C PHE A 168 11.35 14.55 8.74
N PRO A 169 12.45 14.61 9.52
CA PRO A 169 12.42 15.16 10.88
C PRO A 169 12.04 16.64 10.90
N ASN A 170 12.58 17.41 9.96
CA ASN A 170 12.41 18.86 9.86
C ASN A 170 11.37 19.29 8.81
N ASN A 171 10.80 18.34 8.08
CA ASN A 171 9.92 18.60 6.94
C ASN A 171 8.52 18.03 7.17
N GLN A 172 7.59 18.39 6.28
CA GLN A 172 6.32 17.68 6.16
C GLN A 172 6.46 16.48 5.21
N PHE A 173 5.55 15.52 5.33
CA PHE A 173 5.53 14.31 4.50
C PHE A 173 5.57 14.62 2.99
N LEU A 174 4.81 15.63 2.52
CA LEU A 174 4.77 16.02 1.11
C LEU A 174 6.12 16.54 0.60
N ASN A 175 6.88 17.22 1.46
CA ASN A 175 8.19 17.80 1.15
C ASN A 175 9.35 16.84 1.48
N SER A 176 9.04 15.56 1.76
CA SER A 176 10.06 14.55 2.06
C SER A 176 10.75 14.03 0.81
N SER A 177 12.05 13.74 0.94
CA SER A 177 12.85 13.04 -0.08
C SER A 177 12.94 11.54 0.25
N LEU A 178 13.24 10.73 -0.77
CA LEU A 178 13.30 9.27 -0.59
C LEU A 178 14.48 8.83 0.29
N GLY A 179 15.62 9.55 0.19
CA GLY A 179 16.89 9.22 0.84
C GLY A 179 17.54 7.92 0.33
N ASN A 180 18.83 7.74 0.63
CA ASN A 180 19.63 6.60 0.14
C ASN A 180 19.32 5.29 0.90
N SER A 181 19.09 5.36 2.22
CA SER A 181 18.91 4.19 3.11
C SER A 181 17.46 4.01 3.58
N SER A 182 16.52 3.97 2.63
CA SER A 182 15.10 3.87 2.93
C SER A 182 14.57 2.42 3.02
N SER A 183 13.76 2.16 4.05
CA SER A 183 13.01 0.90 4.17
C SER A 183 12.07 0.71 2.99
N TYR A 184 11.73 -0.55 2.68
CA TYR A 184 10.81 -0.83 1.58
C TYR A 184 9.41 -0.25 1.83
N THR A 185 8.95 -0.25 3.08
CA THR A 185 7.70 0.41 3.48
C THR A 185 7.73 1.89 3.17
N TRP A 186 8.82 2.60 3.54
CA TRP A 186 8.95 4.02 3.21
C TRP A 186 8.97 4.26 1.70
N LYS A 187 9.76 3.48 0.94
CA LYS A 187 9.79 3.56 -0.53
C LYS A 187 8.40 3.36 -1.15
N SER A 188 7.62 2.46 -0.57
CA SER A 188 6.26 2.14 -1.03
C SER A 188 5.29 3.31 -0.78
N ILE A 189 5.28 3.84 0.44
CA ILE A 189 4.42 4.98 0.80
C ILE A 189 4.85 6.23 0.01
N TRP A 190 6.16 6.48 -0.09
CA TRP A 190 6.71 7.62 -0.83
C TRP A 190 6.40 7.54 -2.33
N ALA A 191 6.40 6.34 -2.93
CA ALA A 191 5.99 6.17 -4.33
C ALA A 191 4.52 6.55 -4.61
N ALA A 192 3.66 6.58 -3.58
CA ALA A 192 2.28 7.05 -3.69
C ALA A 192 2.13 8.54 -3.38
N LYS A 193 3.20 9.22 -2.95
CA LYS A 193 3.19 10.64 -2.56
C LYS A 193 2.72 11.54 -3.70
N ASP A 194 3.23 11.35 -4.91
CA ASP A 194 2.88 12.19 -6.06
C ASP A 194 1.41 12.07 -6.44
N VAL A 195 0.84 10.85 -6.34
CA VAL A 195 -0.58 10.60 -6.60
C VAL A 195 -1.43 11.25 -5.51
N LEU A 196 -0.98 11.18 -4.26
CA LEU A 196 -1.64 11.87 -3.16
C LEU A 196 -1.64 13.38 -3.39
N SER A 197 -0.48 14.00 -3.65
CA SER A 197 -0.35 15.45 -3.87
C SER A 197 -1.28 15.97 -4.96
N LYS A 198 -1.43 15.23 -6.06
CA LYS A 198 -2.35 15.59 -7.16
C LYS A 198 -3.83 15.56 -6.80
N GLY A 199 -4.20 14.86 -5.72
CA GLY A 199 -5.57 14.76 -5.23
C GLY A 199 -5.82 15.57 -3.97
N LEU A 200 -4.84 16.34 -3.49
CA LEU A 200 -5.00 17.22 -2.34
C LEU A 200 -5.55 18.57 -2.79
N PHE A 201 -6.58 19.03 -2.08
CA PHE A 201 -7.15 20.35 -2.24
C PHE A 201 -7.31 21.00 -0.87
N TRP A 202 -6.92 22.26 -0.78
CA TRP A 202 -7.18 23.06 0.40
C TRP A 202 -8.63 23.51 0.41
N ARG A 203 -9.32 23.24 1.53
CA ARG A 203 -10.61 23.85 1.80
C ARG A 203 -10.37 25.17 2.53
N VAL A 204 -10.78 26.28 1.92
CA VAL A 204 -10.64 27.61 2.51
C VAL A 204 -11.50 27.69 3.77
N GLY A 205 -10.84 27.86 4.92
CA GLY A 205 -11.44 28.23 6.19
C GLY A 205 -11.14 29.71 6.47
N THR A 206 -10.23 29.98 7.41
CA THR A 206 -9.74 31.33 7.72
C THR A 206 -8.74 31.89 6.72
N GLY A 207 -8.19 31.06 5.82
CA GLY A 207 -7.25 31.48 4.78
C GLY A 207 -5.80 31.75 5.24
N THR A 208 -5.52 31.76 6.54
CA THR A 208 -4.21 32.18 7.10
C THR A 208 -3.03 31.26 6.75
N ASN A 209 -3.31 30.00 6.39
CA ASN A 209 -2.30 28.98 6.09
C ASN A 209 -2.31 28.53 4.61
N ILE A 210 -3.06 29.22 3.75
CA ILE A 210 -3.18 28.87 2.33
C ILE A 210 -2.34 29.86 1.52
N SER A 211 -1.38 29.34 0.77
CA SER A 211 -0.61 30.13 -0.18
C SER A 211 -1.38 30.25 -1.49
N ILE A 212 -1.81 31.46 -1.84
CA ILE A 212 -2.64 31.74 -3.02
C ILE A 212 -2.05 31.16 -4.32
N ASN A 213 -0.72 31.21 -4.47
CA ASN A 213 -0.03 30.83 -5.71
C ASN A 213 0.45 29.36 -5.74
N SER A 214 0.73 28.75 -4.58
CA SER A 214 1.36 27.42 -4.52
C SER A 214 0.44 26.30 -4.07
N ASP A 215 -0.71 26.64 -3.47
CA ASP A 215 -1.68 25.67 -2.98
C ASP A 215 -2.89 25.58 -3.93
N ALA A 216 -3.35 24.36 -4.22
CA ALA A 216 -4.59 24.15 -4.95
C ALA A 216 -5.79 24.35 -4.01
N TRP A 217 -6.43 25.51 -4.04
CA TRP A 217 -7.58 25.87 -3.18
C TRP A 217 -8.88 26.15 -3.95
N ILE A 218 -8.84 26.19 -5.28
CA ILE A 218 -10.01 26.42 -6.13
C ILE A 218 -10.66 25.06 -6.50
N PRO A 219 -11.92 24.81 -6.11
CA PRO A 219 -12.66 23.59 -6.48
C PRO A 219 -12.77 23.44 -8.01
N ASP A 220 -12.82 22.20 -8.50
CA ASP A 220 -13.09 21.84 -9.90
C ASP A 220 -12.08 22.35 -10.95
N THR A 221 -10.94 22.90 -10.50
CA THR A 221 -9.79 23.20 -11.37
C THR A 221 -8.66 22.22 -11.12
N ILE A 222 -8.09 21.64 -12.17
CA ILE A 222 -7.00 20.65 -12.05
C ILE A 222 -5.71 21.40 -11.72
N ASN A 223 -5.26 21.34 -10.46
CA ASN A 223 -3.98 21.89 -9.99
C ASN A 223 -3.69 23.32 -10.50
N PHE A 224 -4.69 24.20 -10.44
CA PHE A 224 -4.51 25.58 -10.84
C PHE A 224 -3.64 26.30 -9.81
N MET A 225 -2.37 26.50 -10.16
CA MET A 225 -1.46 27.40 -9.46
C MET A 225 -1.49 28.73 -10.21
N LEU A 226 -1.73 29.83 -9.50
CA LEU A 226 -1.64 31.17 -10.07
C LEU A 226 -0.17 31.47 -10.39
N SER A 227 0.24 31.28 -11.64
CA SER A 227 1.52 31.78 -12.15
C SER A 227 1.35 33.23 -12.55
N SER A 228 1.88 34.15 -11.75
CA SER A 228 2.10 35.52 -12.22
C SER A 228 3.34 35.51 -13.12
N GLU A 229 3.17 35.41 -14.43
CA GLU A 229 4.19 35.88 -15.36
C GLU A 229 4.21 37.41 -15.24
N VAL A 230 5.18 37.92 -14.49
CA VAL A 230 5.51 39.34 -14.56
C VAL A 230 6.37 39.49 -15.81
N ASP A 231 5.72 39.83 -16.92
CA ASP A 231 6.42 40.35 -18.09
C ASP A 231 7.10 41.66 -17.66
N SER A 232 8.39 41.57 -17.34
CA SER A 232 9.24 42.72 -17.14
C SER A 232 9.49 43.38 -18.50
N MET A 233 8.75 44.45 -18.77
CA MET A 233 9.08 45.46 -19.79
C MET A 233 10.33 46.25 -19.40
#